data_AF-A0A1I0FPA6-F1
#
_entry.id   AF-A0A1I0FPA6-F1
#
_cell.length_a   1.000
_cell.length_b   1.000
_cell.length_c   1.000
_cell.angle_alpha   90.00
_cell.angle_beta   90.00
_cell.angle_gamma   90.00
#
_symmetry.space_group_name_H-M   'P 1'
#
loop_
_entity.id
_entity.type
_entity.pdbx_description
1 polymer ?
#
loop_
_entity_poly.entity_id
_entity_poly.type
_entity_poly.pdbx_seq_one_letter_code
_entity_poly.pdbx_strand_id
1 'polypeptide(L)'
;MRIREARILLDHKEWSGAYYLAGYAVECGLKVCIAREFRQYCMPDLQLVKDGHTHDLAKLVNLADLKGALAVQESSDPAFAANWSIVKDWNESSRYRVWNESEARNLYKAISQRGHGVLPWVRRNW
;
A
#
# COMPACT_ATOMS: atom_id res chain seq x y z
N MET A 1 8.99 10.11 -0.96
CA MET A 1 8.06 8.97 -1.12
C MET A 1 6.65 9.50 -1.33
N ARG A 2 5.86 8.84 -2.19
CA ARG A 2 4.53 9.28 -2.67
C ARG A 2 3.54 9.73 -1.60
N ILE A 3 3.62 9.19 -0.37
CA ILE A 3 2.76 9.62 0.73
C ILE A 3 2.93 11.11 1.10
N ARG A 4 4.14 11.67 0.94
CA ARG A 4 4.37 13.11 1.16
C ARG A 4 3.70 13.96 0.09
N GLU A 5 3.77 13.54 -1.17
CA GLU A 5 3.09 14.21 -2.29
C GLU A 5 1.57 14.12 -2.12
N ALA A 6 1.05 12.95 -1.76
CA ALA A 6 -0.37 12.75 -1.47
C ALA A 6 -0.88 13.70 -0.37
N ARG A 7 -0.07 13.93 0.68
CA ARG A 7 -0.39 14.92 1.72
C ARG A 7 -0.50 16.34 1.15
N ILE A 8 0.47 16.77 0.37
CA ILE A 8 0.47 18.10 -0.26
C ILE A 8 -0.78 18.27 -1.13
N LEU A 9 -1.13 17.25 -1.93
CA LEU A 9 -2.33 17.28 -2.76
C LEU A 9 -3.62 17.37 -1.94
N LEU A 10 -3.71 16.64 -0.81
CA LEU A 10 -4.86 16.78 0.10
C LEU A 10 -4.97 18.19 0.67
N ASP A 11 -3.86 18.77 1.10
CA ASP A 11 -3.84 20.11 1.70
C ASP A 11 -4.26 21.18 0.67
N HIS A 12 -4.04 20.92 -0.62
CA HIS A 12 -4.43 21.77 -1.75
C HIS A 12 -5.76 21.37 -2.43
N LYS A 13 -6.53 20.44 -1.84
CA LYS A 13 -7.85 19.98 -2.37
C LYS A 13 -7.79 19.22 -3.70
N GLU A 14 -6.63 18.69 -4.06
CA GLU A 14 -6.43 17.84 -5.24
C GLU A 14 -6.74 16.38 -4.90
N TRP A 15 -8.02 16.08 -4.66
CA TRP A 15 -8.49 14.83 -4.07
C TRP A 15 -8.14 13.57 -4.87
N SER A 16 -8.43 13.56 -6.17
CA SER A 16 -8.14 12.41 -7.04
C SER A 16 -6.64 12.15 -7.13
N GLY A 17 -5.83 13.20 -7.22
CA GLY A 17 -4.37 13.09 -7.24
C GLY A 17 -3.81 12.55 -5.92
N ALA A 18 -4.34 13.05 -4.80
CA ALA A 18 -4.00 12.55 -3.47
C ALA A 18 -4.35 11.06 -3.30
N TYR A 19 -5.57 10.67 -3.65
CA TYR A 19 -6.04 9.28 -3.59
C TYR A 19 -5.15 8.36 -4.42
N TYR A 20 -4.85 8.78 -5.66
CA TYR A 20 -4.00 8.06 -6.59
C TYR A 20 -2.59 7.85 -6.02
N LEU A 21 -1.89 8.92 -5.61
CA LEU A 21 -0.53 8.81 -5.10
C LEU A 21 -0.42 8.13 -3.73
N ALA A 22 -1.46 8.24 -2.89
CA ALA A 22 -1.46 7.63 -1.57
C ALA A 22 -1.35 6.09 -1.69
N GLY A 23 -2.16 5.47 -2.55
CA GLY A 23 -2.12 4.01 -2.73
C GLY A 23 -0.80 3.50 -3.31
N TYR A 24 -0.16 4.23 -4.24
CA TYR A 24 1.19 3.87 -4.71
C TYR A 24 2.23 3.84 -3.60
N ALA A 25 2.07 4.62 -2.53
CA ALA A 25 3.01 4.54 -1.41
C ALA A 25 3.01 3.13 -0.78
N VAL A 26 1.85 2.49 -0.70
CA VAL A 26 1.71 1.11 -0.18
C VAL A 26 2.22 0.11 -1.20
N GLU A 27 1.83 0.23 -2.47
CA GLU A 27 2.32 -0.65 -3.55
C GLU A 27 3.85 -0.66 -3.62
N CYS A 28 4.48 0.52 -3.66
CA CYS A 28 5.93 0.63 -3.66
C CYS A 28 6.56 -0.01 -2.41
N GLY A 29 5.95 0.17 -1.24
CA GLY A 29 6.41 -0.46 -0.01
C GLY A 29 6.39 -1.98 -0.06
N LEU A 30 5.29 -2.56 -0.56
CA LEU A 30 5.18 -4.01 -0.73
C LEU A 30 6.18 -4.54 -1.76
N LYS A 31 6.37 -3.82 -2.88
CA LYS A 31 7.37 -4.19 -3.89
C LYS A 31 8.80 -4.08 -3.37
N VAL A 32 9.07 -3.19 -2.41
CA VAL A 32 10.34 -3.19 -1.67
C VAL A 32 10.49 -4.48 -0.87
N CYS A 33 9.48 -4.92 -0.12
CA CYS A 33 9.53 -6.20 0.60
C CYS A 33 9.87 -7.37 -0.33
N ILE A 34 9.19 -7.47 -1.48
CA ILE A 34 9.45 -8.52 -2.48
C ILE A 34 10.90 -8.46 -2.97
N ALA A 35 11.38 -7.26 -3.32
CA ALA A 35 12.73 -7.08 -3.87
C ALA A 35 13.85 -7.44 -2.88
N ARG A 36 13.59 -7.50 -1.56
CA ARG A 36 14.59 -7.94 -0.57
C ARG A 36 15.02 -9.40 -0.73
N GLU A 37 14.17 -10.23 -1.33
CA GLU A 37 14.52 -11.61 -1.60
C GLU A 37 15.57 -11.73 -2.72
N PHE A 38 15.75 -10.67 -3.51
CA PHE A 38 16.68 -10.67 -4.63
C PHE A 38 18.11 -10.58 -4.10
N ARG A 39 18.85 -11.68 -4.27
CA ARG A 39 20.26 -11.75 -3.89
C ARG A 39 21.13 -11.15 -4.97
N GLN A 40 22.13 -10.38 -4.56
CA GLN A 40 23.15 -9.86 -5.47
C GLN A 40 23.82 -11.03 -6.22
N TYR A 41 24.02 -10.85 -7.53
CA TYR A 41 24.63 -11.85 -8.43
C TYR A 41 23.81 -13.13 -8.66
N CYS A 42 22.57 -13.19 -8.17
CA CYS A 42 21.62 -14.25 -8.51
C CYS A 42 20.54 -13.68 -9.42
N MET A 43 20.19 -14.41 -10.47
CA MET A 43 19.00 -14.09 -11.23
C MET A 43 17.77 -14.40 -10.35
N PRO A 44 16.84 -13.45 -10.17
CA PRO A 44 15.64 -13.72 -9.39
C PRO A 44 14.75 -14.72 -10.11
N ASP A 45 13.86 -15.35 -9.35
CA ASP A 45 12.84 -16.22 -9.94
C ASP A 45 11.98 -15.42 -10.95
N LEU A 46 11.87 -15.94 -12.17
CA LEU A 46 11.18 -15.25 -13.26
C LEU A 46 9.70 -15.05 -12.96
N GLN A 47 9.06 -16.03 -12.31
CA GLN A 47 7.64 -15.98 -12.00
C GLN A 47 7.36 -14.95 -10.92
N LEU A 48 8.21 -14.88 -9.87
CA LEU A 48 8.16 -13.85 -8.84
C LEU A 48 8.26 -12.44 -9.43
N VAL A 49 9.18 -12.21 -10.38
CA VAL A 49 9.30 -10.91 -11.06
C VAL A 49 8.03 -10.58 -11.84
N LYS A 50 7.53 -11.53 -12.64
CA LYS A 50 6.30 -11.33 -13.44
C LYS A 50 5.09 -11.04 -12.57
N ASP A 51 4.90 -11.80 -11.50
CA ASP A 51 3.77 -11.64 -10.59
C ASP A 51 3.88 -10.34 -9.78
N GLY A 52 5.10 -9.92 -9.44
CA GLY A 52 5.40 -8.63 -8.82
C GLY A 52 5.03 -7.41 -9.66
N HIS A 53 4.76 -7.56 -10.96
CA HIS A 53 4.23 -6.47 -11.79
C HIS A 53 2.75 -6.19 -11.58
N THR A 54 2.03 -7.01 -10.81
CA THR A 54 0.64 -6.71 -10.45
C THR A 54 0.51 -5.42 -9.64
N HIS A 55 -0.70 -4.85 -9.67
CA HIS A 55 -1.12 -3.70 -8.86
C HIS A 55 -2.13 -4.12 -7.77
N ASP A 56 -2.44 -5.41 -7.68
CA ASP A 56 -3.29 -5.98 -6.63
C ASP A 56 -2.50 -6.06 -5.31
N LEU A 57 -2.87 -5.21 -4.35
CA LEU A 57 -2.16 -5.12 -3.08
C LEU A 57 -2.25 -6.41 -2.25
N ALA A 58 -3.35 -7.16 -2.34
CA ALA A 58 -3.50 -8.42 -1.61
C ALA A 58 -2.59 -9.51 -2.19
N LYS A 59 -2.45 -9.57 -3.52
CA LYS A 59 -1.46 -10.43 -4.17
C LYS A 59 -0.04 -10.04 -3.80
N LEU A 60 0.27 -8.74 -3.79
CA LEU A 60 1.60 -8.25 -3.39
C LEU A 60 1.95 -8.59 -1.93
N VAL A 61 0.98 -8.53 -1.00
CA VAL A 61 1.18 -9.00 0.39
C VAL A 61 1.55 -10.48 0.42
N ASN A 62 0.91 -11.31 -0.39
CA ASN A 62 1.21 -12.74 -0.46
C ASN A 62 2.60 -13.00 -1.07
N LEU A 63 2.94 -12.29 -2.16
CA LEU A 63 4.27 -12.38 -2.80
C LEU A 63 5.40 -11.89 -1.90
N ALA A 64 5.11 -10.97 -0.97
CA ALA A 64 6.05 -10.47 0.01
C ALA A 64 6.21 -11.37 1.26
N ASP A 65 5.57 -12.56 1.26
CA ASP A 65 5.49 -13.46 2.41
C ASP A 65 4.91 -12.82 3.69
N LEU A 66 4.06 -11.79 3.54
CA LEU A 66 3.50 -11.03 4.67
C LEU A 66 2.11 -11.52 5.09
N LYS A 67 1.57 -12.56 4.47
CA LYS A 67 0.20 -13.04 4.75
C LYS A 67 0.01 -13.43 6.22
N GLY A 68 0.98 -14.14 6.81
CA GLY A 68 0.95 -14.50 8.23
C GLY A 68 1.04 -13.29 9.16
N ALA A 69 1.97 -12.38 8.88
CA ALA A 69 2.14 -11.14 9.64
C ALA A 69 0.90 -10.23 9.56
N LEU A 70 0.24 -10.20 8.40
CA LEU A 70 -1.00 -9.46 8.19
C LEU A 70 -2.12 -10.03 9.07
N ALA A 71 -2.33 -11.35 9.06
CA ALA A 71 -3.36 -11.99 9.88
C ALA A 71 -3.16 -11.75 11.39
N VAL A 72 -1.91 -11.75 11.86
CA VAL A 72 -1.59 -11.41 13.25
C VAL A 72 -1.90 -9.94 13.54
N GLN A 73 -1.55 -9.02 12.64
CA GLN A 73 -1.86 -7.60 12.82
C GLN A 73 -3.37 -7.32 12.77
N GLU A 74 -4.12 -7.92 11.85
CA GLU A 74 -5.57 -7.76 11.75
C GLU A 74 -6.30 -8.30 12.99
N SER A 75 -5.83 -9.40 13.58
CA SER A 75 -6.44 -9.98 14.78
C SER A 75 -6.10 -9.21 16.06
N SER A 76 -4.91 -8.61 16.15
CA SER A 76 -4.48 -7.84 17.32
C SER A 76 -4.87 -6.36 17.29
N ASP A 77 -5.21 -5.82 16.13
CA ASP A 77 -5.52 -4.41 15.94
C ASP A 77 -6.73 -4.22 15.00
N PRO A 78 -7.96 -4.11 15.56
CA PRO A 78 -9.17 -3.90 14.78
C PRO A 78 -9.17 -2.61 13.96
N ALA A 79 -8.47 -1.57 14.41
CA ALA A 79 -8.36 -0.32 13.67
C ALA A 79 -7.46 -0.48 12.43
N PHE A 80 -6.38 -1.26 12.57
CA PHE A 80 -5.58 -1.67 11.42
C PHE A 80 -6.40 -2.53 10.45
N ALA A 81 -7.20 -3.49 10.93
CA ALA A 81 -8.02 -4.34 10.06
C ALA A 81 -9.00 -3.50 9.21
N ALA A 82 -9.65 -2.50 9.82
CA ALA A 82 -10.51 -1.55 9.09
C ALA A 82 -9.73 -0.68 8.11
N ASN A 83 -8.52 -0.26 8.46
CA ASN A 83 -7.65 0.49 7.55
C ASN A 83 -7.21 -0.38 6.37
N TRP A 84 -6.83 -1.62 6.60
CA TRP A 84 -6.46 -2.56 5.55
C TRP A 84 -7.64 -2.87 4.62
N SER A 85 -8.86 -3.00 5.15
CA SER A 85 -10.03 -3.22 4.31
C SER A 85 -10.30 -2.08 3.33
N ILE A 86 -9.92 -0.84 3.68
CA ILE A 86 -10.01 0.32 2.79
C ILE A 86 -8.86 0.31 1.78
N VAL A 87 -7.64 0.06 2.25
CA VAL A 87 -6.43 0.20 1.41
C VAL A 87 -6.34 -0.89 0.36
N LYS A 88 -6.69 -2.13 0.69
CA LYS A 88 -6.54 -3.28 -0.21
C LYS A 88 -7.36 -3.16 -1.51
N ASP A 89 -8.44 -2.38 -1.48
CA ASP A 89 -9.33 -2.16 -2.63
C ASP A 89 -8.80 -1.10 -3.60
N TRP A 90 -7.72 -0.39 -3.22
CA TRP A 90 -7.04 0.54 -4.13
C TRP A 90 -6.30 -0.21 -5.24
N ASN A 91 -6.34 0.35 -6.46
CA ASN A 91 -5.49 -0.05 -7.59
C ASN A 91 -5.23 1.15 -8.53
N GLU A 92 -4.38 0.96 -9.53
CA GLU A 92 -3.95 1.98 -10.50
C GLU A 92 -5.08 2.56 -11.37
N SER A 93 -6.15 1.79 -11.60
CA SER A 93 -7.30 2.24 -12.38
C SER A 93 -8.07 3.39 -11.68
N SER A 94 -7.83 3.59 -10.38
CA SER A 94 -8.34 4.72 -9.61
C SER A 94 -8.02 6.08 -10.26
N ARG A 95 -7.00 6.15 -11.12
CA ARG A 95 -6.67 7.32 -11.94
C ARG A 95 -7.84 7.83 -12.79
N TYR A 96 -8.68 6.92 -13.29
CA TYR A 96 -9.76 7.27 -14.23
C TYR A 96 -11.07 7.63 -13.54
N ARG A 97 -11.11 7.56 -12.21
CA ARG A 97 -12.26 7.96 -11.40
C ARG A 97 -12.01 9.33 -10.76
N VAL A 98 -13.08 10.09 -10.61
CA VAL A 98 -13.09 11.30 -9.77
C VAL A 98 -13.37 10.88 -8.33
N TRP A 99 -12.48 11.26 -7.43
CA TRP A 99 -12.60 11.00 -5.99
C TRP A 99 -12.93 12.29 -5.26
N ASN A 100 -13.82 12.19 -4.28
CA ASN A 100 -14.17 13.34 -3.46
C ASN A 100 -13.24 13.47 -2.24
N GLU A 101 -13.42 14.55 -1.48
CA GLU A 101 -12.63 14.85 -0.29
C GLU A 101 -12.67 13.71 0.74
N SER A 102 -13.85 13.16 1.03
CA SER A 102 -14.01 12.15 2.08
C SER A 102 -13.31 10.86 1.70
N GLU A 103 -13.41 10.42 0.44
CA GLU A 103 -12.73 9.23 -0.08
C GLU A 103 -11.20 9.40 -0.01
N ALA A 104 -10.67 10.54 -0.49
CA ALA A 104 -9.24 10.83 -0.47
C ALA A 104 -8.68 10.90 0.95
N ARG A 105 -9.38 11.57 1.88
CA ARG A 105 -8.97 11.65 3.28
C ARG A 105 -9.07 10.29 3.98
N ASN A 106 -10.10 9.51 3.71
CA ASN A 106 -10.28 8.17 4.29
C ASN A 106 -9.14 7.25 3.89
N LEU A 107 -8.84 7.17 2.58
CA LEU A 107 -7.72 6.35 2.10
C LEU A 107 -6.39 6.84 2.71
N TYR A 108 -6.10 8.14 2.63
CA TYR A 108 -4.85 8.68 3.16
C TYR A 108 -4.69 8.41 4.66
N LYS A 109 -5.76 8.55 5.45
CA LYS A 109 -5.76 8.24 6.88
C LYS A 109 -5.49 6.75 7.09
N ALA A 110 -6.19 5.87 6.41
CA ALA A 110 -5.97 4.42 6.52
C ALA A 110 -4.53 4.01 6.19
N ILE A 111 -3.89 4.71 5.26
CA ILE A 111 -2.49 4.48 4.88
C ILE A 111 -1.52 5.04 5.93
N SER A 112 -1.75 6.25 6.43
CA SER A 112 -0.74 7.03 7.18
C SER A 112 -0.94 7.10 8.69
N GLN A 113 -2.07 6.60 9.22
CA GLN A 113 -2.43 6.72 10.63
C GLN A 113 -1.31 6.17 11.53
N ARG A 114 -0.96 6.95 12.56
CA ARG A 114 0.04 6.52 13.56
C ARG A 114 -0.52 5.33 14.35
N GLY A 115 0.29 4.28 14.53
CA GLY A 115 -0.07 3.06 15.25
C GLY A 115 -0.83 2.03 14.40
N HIS A 116 -1.81 2.49 13.62
CA HIS A 116 -2.79 1.61 12.94
C HIS A 116 -2.76 1.69 11.40
N GLY A 117 -1.87 2.52 10.84
CA GLY A 117 -1.81 2.75 9.40
C GLY A 117 -1.12 1.60 8.66
N VAL A 118 -1.58 1.36 7.44
CA VAL A 118 -1.01 0.30 6.58
C VAL A 118 0.44 0.60 6.25
N LEU A 119 0.79 1.82 5.84
CA LEU A 119 2.17 2.14 5.42
C LEU A 119 3.19 2.01 6.58
N PRO A 120 2.92 2.48 7.81
CA PRO A 120 3.77 2.17 8.97
C PRO A 120 3.94 0.66 9.22
N TRP A 121 2.90 -0.15 9.02
CA TRP A 121 3.04 -1.61 9.15
C TRP A 121 3.91 -2.20 8.04
N VAL A 122 3.69 -1.84 6.77
CA VAL A 122 4.54 -2.34 5.69
C VAL A 122 6.00 -1.94 5.97
N ARG A 123 6.25 -0.68 6.40
CA ARG A 123 7.59 -0.18 6.80
C ARG A 123 8.35 -1.02 7.79
N ARG A 124 7.67 -1.64 8.75
CA ARG A 124 8.29 -2.52 9.74
C ARG A 124 8.77 -3.84 9.14
N ASN A 125 8.24 -4.19 7.98
CA ASN A 125 8.57 -5.38 7.20
C ASN A 125 9.40 -5.06 5.94
N TRP A 126 9.71 -3.78 5.69
CA TRP A 126 10.64 -3.32 4.64
C TRP A 126 12.09 -3.64 5.00
#